data_AF-A0A1V4A007-F1
#
_entry.id   AF-A0A1V4A007-F1
#
_cell.length_a   1.000
_cell.length_b   1.000
_cell.length_c   1.000
_cell.angle_alpha   90.00
_cell.angle_beta   90.00
_cell.angle_gamma   90.00
#
_symmetry.space_group_name_H-M   'P 1'
#
loop_
_entity.id
_entity.type
_entity.pdbx_description
1 polymer ?
#
loop_
_entity_poly.entity_id
_entity_poly.type
_entity_poly.pdbx_seq_one_letter_code
_entity_poly.pdbx_strand_id
1 'polypeptide(L)'
;MTTPTAATASSGEGPSSLLASAVRNNAEWCAAVCRTHGVTGRFGSSVWSSAARTPPYYPDAVTLLPGATPDDVLPHVDHVSPGCTVKDCYATLDLAPHGFTELFAAQWIHRAAPVRDGGERAEQVLTHTELAEWRTAWGGGVGVDVPDIFRPALLDDPAVVVLALREGERLYGGSVLSGGAGVVGVSNLFATDAAPPGAVWAATLRAAAWHFPGLDAVGYEQGDDLAHAGAAGFRALGRLRVWLHGGGEASGVSDSPHTSHRSPRTP
;
A
#
# COMPACT_ATOMS: atom_id res chain seq x y z
N MET A 1 -11.03 -51.45 -22.50
CA MET A 1 -11.50 -50.05 -22.47
C MET A 1 -11.40 -49.59 -21.03
N THR A 2 -10.31 -48.93 -20.68
CA THR A 2 -9.98 -48.46 -19.33
C THR A 2 -10.15 -46.95 -19.32
N THR A 3 -11.16 -46.46 -18.62
CA THR A 3 -11.36 -45.03 -18.34
C THR A 3 -10.30 -44.53 -17.37
N PRO A 4 -9.58 -43.43 -17.64
CA PRO A 4 -8.71 -42.82 -16.65
C PRO A 4 -9.51 -41.92 -15.72
N THR A 5 -9.36 -42.15 -14.43
CA THR A 5 -9.82 -41.28 -13.34
C THR A 5 -9.08 -39.95 -13.41
N ALA A 6 -9.81 -38.85 -13.59
CA ALA A 6 -9.25 -37.51 -13.50
C ALA A 6 -8.89 -37.21 -12.04
N ALA A 7 -7.58 -37.09 -11.77
CA ALA A 7 -7.10 -36.50 -10.54
C ALA A 7 -7.35 -34.98 -10.62
N THR A 8 -8.26 -34.49 -9.79
CA THR A 8 -8.38 -33.05 -9.52
C THR A 8 -7.13 -32.60 -8.77
N ALA A 9 -6.26 -31.86 -9.46
CA ALA A 9 -5.22 -31.09 -8.82
C ALA A 9 -5.88 -30.01 -7.96
N SER A 10 -5.79 -30.16 -6.64
CA SER A 10 -6.03 -29.07 -5.71
C SER A 10 -4.91 -28.04 -5.94
N SER A 11 -5.25 -26.93 -6.59
CA SER A 11 -4.39 -25.74 -6.63
C SER A 11 -4.30 -25.20 -5.21
N GLY A 12 -3.21 -25.56 -4.53
CA GLY A 12 -2.92 -25.18 -3.15
C GLY A 12 -2.63 -23.70 -3.03
N GLU A 13 -3.67 -22.90 -2.86
CA GLU A 13 -3.57 -21.48 -2.53
C GLU A 13 -3.46 -21.36 -1.01
N GLY A 14 -2.27 -21.69 -0.48
CA GLY A 14 -1.96 -21.58 0.93
C GLY A 14 -1.77 -20.11 1.34
N PRO A 15 -1.86 -19.78 2.65
CA PRO A 15 -1.61 -18.42 3.14
C PRO A 15 -0.22 -17.86 2.72
N SER A 16 0.76 -18.74 2.47
CA SER A 16 2.09 -18.36 1.97
C SER A 16 2.11 -17.90 0.50
N SER A 17 1.28 -18.45 -0.38
CA SER A 17 1.23 -18.02 -1.80
C SER A 17 0.50 -16.69 -1.96
N LEU A 18 -0.54 -16.49 -1.14
CA LEU A 18 -1.28 -15.25 -1.08
C LEU A 18 -0.44 -14.09 -0.51
N LEU A 19 0.34 -14.34 0.55
CA LEU A 19 1.29 -13.34 1.05
C LEU A 19 2.30 -12.94 -0.02
N ALA A 20 2.89 -13.90 -0.73
CA ALA A 20 3.81 -13.59 -1.84
C ALA A 20 3.16 -12.72 -2.93
N SER A 21 1.87 -12.97 -3.23
CA SER A 21 1.09 -12.16 -4.17
C SER A 21 0.88 -10.73 -3.67
N ALA A 22 0.53 -10.56 -2.39
CA ALA A 22 0.39 -9.24 -1.77
C ALA A 22 1.71 -8.44 -1.77
N VAL A 23 2.82 -9.10 -1.45
CA VAL A 23 4.16 -8.52 -1.48
C VAL A 23 4.53 -8.09 -2.90
N ARG A 24 4.33 -8.97 -3.88
CA ARG A 24 4.62 -8.68 -5.29
C ARG A 24 3.77 -7.51 -5.81
N ASN A 25 2.47 -7.52 -5.53
CA ASN A 25 1.55 -6.44 -5.90
C ASN A 25 2.00 -5.10 -5.29
N ASN A 26 2.39 -5.09 -4.01
CA ASN A 26 2.90 -3.89 -3.37
C ASN A 26 4.21 -3.37 -3.98
N ALA A 27 5.13 -4.27 -4.36
CA ALA A 27 6.36 -3.88 -5.04
C ALA A 27 6.07 -3.28 -6.44
N GLU A 28 5.10 -3.84 -7.17
CA GLU A 28 4.64 -3.29 -8.46
C GLU A 28 4.00 -1.91 -8.31
N TRP A 29 3.21 -1.69 -7.25
CA TRP A 29 2.68 -0.37 -6.91
C TRP A 29 3.80 0.64 -6.59
N CYS A 30 4.79 0.26 -5.77
CA CYS A 30 5.93 1.13 -5.48
C CYS A 30 6.70 1.49 -6.75
N ALA A 31 6.93 0.51 -7.63
CA ALA A 31 7.57 0.74 -8.91
C ALA A 31 6.75 1.67 -9.82
N ALA A 32 5.42 1.55 -9.83
CA ALA A 32 4.53 2.42 -10.62
C ALA A 32 4.65 3.89 -10.18
N VAL A 33 4.60 4.14 -8.88
CA VAL A 33 4.80 5.49 -8.34
C VAL A 33 6.19 6.02 -8.69
N CYS A 34 7.24 5.25 -8.46
CA CYS A 34 8.62 5.65 -8.78
C CYS A 34 8.80 6.02 -10.26
N ARG A 35 8.19 5.28 -11.19
CA ARG A 35 8.27 5.58 -12.63
C ARG A 35 7.76 6.98 -12.96
N THR A 36 6.70 7.45 -12.31
CA THR A 36 6.16 8.80 -12.53
C THR A 36 7.12 9.92 -12.07
N HIS A 37 8.10 9.56 -11.25
CA HIS A 37 9.18 10.42 -10.79
C HIS A 37 10.47 10.29 -11.61
N GLY A 38 10.46 9.49 -12.68
CA GLY A 38 11.67 9.18 -13.46
C GLY A 38 12.64 8.24 -12.73
N VAL A 39 12.23 7.66 -11.60
CA VAL A 39 13.03 6.70 -10.82
C VAL A 39 12.71 5.30 -11.32
N THR A 40 13.73 4.61 -11.85
CA THR A 40 13.58 3.24 -12.38
C THR A 40 14.12 2.23 -11.39
N GLY A 41 13.22 1.54 -10.68
CA GLY A 41 13.58 0.38 -9.87
C GLY A 41 13.76 -0.90 -10.71
N ARG A 42 14.38 -1.92 -10.14
CA ARG A 42 14.66 -3.22 -10.77
C ARG A 42 14.11 -4.35 -9.92
N PHE A 43 13.42 -5.30 -10.55
CA PHE A 43 13.03 -6.55 -9.91
C PHE A 43 14.18 -7.56 -10.04
N GLY A 44 14.74 -7.98 -8.91
CA GLY A 44 15.61 -9.13 -8.78
C GLY A 44 14.85 -10.39 -8.35
N SER A 45 15.58 -11.44 -7.97
CA SER A 45 15.00 -12.71 -7.49
C SER A 45 14.38 -12.59 -6.10
N SER A 46 15.00 -11.84 -5.19
CA SER A 46 14.59 -11.72 -3.79
C SER A 46 14.17 -10.30 -3.37
N VAL A 47 14.44 -9.29 -4.20
CA VAL A 47 14.24 -7.87 -3.86
C VAL A 47 13.81 -7.09 -5.10
N TRP A 48 12.88 -6.15 -4.96
CA TRP A 48 12.78 -4.99 -5.85
C TRP A 48 13.53 -3.81 -5.24
N SER A 49 14.36 -3.10 -5.99
CA SER A 49 15.18 -2.00 -5.46
C SER A 49 15.41 -0.88 -6.46
N SER A 50 15.71 0.30 -5.93
CA SER A 50 16.14 1.47 -6.68
C SER A 50 17.49 1.98 -6.16
N ALA A 51 18.43 2.17 -7.08
CA ALA A 51 19.73 2.78 -6.75
C ALA A 51 19.63 4.29 -6.48
N ALA A 52 18.56 4.94 -6.93
CA ALA A 52 18.25 6.33 -6.65
C ALA A 52 17.14 6.42 -5.59
N ARG A 53 17.18 7.47 -4.76
CA ARG A 53 16.15 7.73 -3.74
C ARG A 53 14.75 7.78 -4.35
N THR A 54 13.84 7.02 -3.75
CA THR A 54 12.43 6.99 -4.14
C THR A 54 11.64 8.17 -3.55
N PRO A 55 10.44 8.49 -4.08
CA PRO A 55 9.59 9.53 -3.52
C PRO A 55 9.23 9.27 -2.03
N PRO A 56 8.95 10.31 -1.24
CA PRO A 56 8.54 10.15 0.16
C PRO A 56 7.41 9.13 0.35
N TYR A 57 7.49 8.35 1.43
CA TYR A 57 6.61 7.22 1.78
C TYR A 57 6.70 5.97 0.90
N TYR A 58 7.55 5.97 -0.13
CA TYR A 58 7.84 4.79 -0.95
C TYR A 58 9.25 4.29 -0.65
N PRO A 59 9.44 2.97 -0.46
CA PRO A 59 10.73 2.43 -0.04
C PRO A 59 11.73 2.38 -1.20
N ASP A 60 13.03 2.48 -0.90
CA ASP A 60 14.10 2.26 -1.89
C ASP A 60 14.27 0.78 -2.23
N ALA A 61 13.86 -0.12 -1.33
CA ALA A 61 13.80 -1.55 -1.60
C ALA A 61 12.62 -2.25 -0.93
N VAL A 62 12.13 -3.31 -1.55
CA VAL A 62 11.05 -4.17 -1.08
C VAL A 62 11.52 -5.62 -1.15
N THR A 63 11.58 -6.33 -0.02
CA THR A 63 11.92 -7.77 -0.03
C THR A 63 10.76 -8.58 -0.61
N LEU A 64 11.06 -9.49 -1.53
CA LEU A 64 10.07 -10.31 -2.26
C LEU A 64 9.98 -11.74 -1.72
N LEU A 65 11.02 -12.21 -1.04
CA LEU A 65 11.10 -13.55 -0.46
C LEU A 65 11.43 -13.50 1.04
N PRO A 66 10.94 -14.48 1.84
CA PRO A 66 11.24 -14.56 3.28
C PRO A 66 12.74 -14.72 3.60
N GLY A 67 13.48 -15.32 2.67
CA GLY A 67 14.92 -15.58 2.79
C GLY A 67 15.82 -14.48 2.24
N ALA A 68 15.29 -13.28 1.94
CA ALA A 68 16.11 -12.15 1.53
C ALA A 68 17.09 -11.78 2.64
N THR A 69 18.33 -11.48 2.27
CA THR A 69 19.44 -11.13 3.16
C THR A 69 19.90 -9.69 2.94
N PRO A 70 20.71 -9.11 3.85
CA PRO A 70 21.29 -7.78 3.61
C PRO A 70 22.09 -7.69 2.31
N ASP A 71 22.77 -8.77 1.92
CA ASP A 71 23.56 -8.84 0.67
C ASP A 71 22.68 -8.76 -0.59
N ASP A 72 21.39 -9.11 -0.50
CA ASP A 72 20.45 -8.94 -1.60
C ASP A 72 19.94 -7.50 -1.75
N VAL A 73 20.10 -6.66 -0.71
CA VAL A 73 19.50 -5.31 -0.64
C VAL A 73 20.58 -4.23 -0.78
N LEU A 74 21.58 -4.25 0.08
CA LEU A 74 22.53 -3.16 0.28
C LEU A 74 23.30 -2.78 -1.00
N PRO A 75 23.72 -3.71 -1.88
CA PRO A 75 24.40 -3.35 -3.12
C PRO A 75 23.52 -2.63 -4.14
N HIS A 76 22.20 -2.58 -3.94
CA HIS A 76 21.23 -2.08 -4.92
C HIS A 76 20.47 -0.84 -4.47
N VAL A 77 20.82 -0.29 -3.31
CA VAL A 77 20.27 0.96 -2.78
C VAL A 77 21.40 1.92 -2.44
N ASP A 78 21.18 3.22 -2.58
CA ASP A 78 22.03 4.20 -1.90
C ASP A 78 21.83 3.99 -0.40
N HIS A 79 22.84 3.56 0.34
CA HIS A 79 22.83 3.58 1.80
C HIS A 79 24.09 4.28 2.33
N VAL A 80 24.74 5.08 1.47
CA VAL A 80 25.82 5.98 1.85
C VAL A 80 25.22 7.29 2.36
N SER A 81 24.16 7.77 1.70
CA SER A 81 23.38 8.92 2.14
C SER A 81 22.33 8.52 3.19
N PRO A 82 22.04 9.36 4.20
CA PRO A 82 20.91 9.12 5.10
C PRO A 82 19.57 9.14 4.33
N GLY A 83 18.54 8.53 4.92
CA GLY A 83 17.19 8.50 4.35
C GLY A 83 16.86 7.26 3.52
N CYS A 84 17.76 6.27 3.42
CA CYS A 84 17.43 5.02 2.74
C CYS A 84 16.30 4.30 3.47
N THR A 85 15.29 3.82 2.74
CA THR A 85 14.23 3.01 3.34
C THR A 85 14.10 1.63 2.72
N VAL A 86 13.94 0.60 3.55
CA VAL A 86 13.76 -0.78 3.10
C VAL A 86 12.49 -1.34 3.73
N LYS A 87 11.57 -1.80 2.89
CA LYS A 87 10.38 -2.53 3.33
C LYS A 87 10.68 -4.03 3.36
N ASP A 88 10.96 -4.50 4.57
CA ASP A 88 11.05 -5.93 4.86
C ASP A 88 9.65 -6.53 4.97
N CYS A 89 9.21 -7.13 3.88
CA CYS A 89 7.86 -7.63 3.70
C CYS A 89 7.56 -8.92 4.47
N TYR A 90 8.57 -9.58 5.04
CA TYR A 90 8.41 -10.81 5.81
C TYR A 90 8.85 -10.67 7.27
N ALA A 91 9.37 -9.50 7.66
CA ALA A 91 9.83 -9.19 9.02
C ALA A 91 10.96 -10.13 9.52
N THR A 92 11.79 -10.62 8.60
CA THR A 92 12.90 -11.55 8.84
C THR A 92 14.29 -10.93 8.66
N LEU A 93 14.37 -9.76 8.04
CA LEU A 93 15.64 -9.09 7.70
C LEU A 93 16.13 -8.24 8.87
N ASP A 94 17.37 -8.45 9.29
CA ASP A 94 18.05 -7.58 10.26
C ASP A 94 19.02 -6.63 9.54
N LEU A 95 18.69 -5.34 9.53
CA LEU A 95 19.53 -4.28 8.96
C LEU A 95 20.19 -3.39 10.03
N ALA A 96 19.97 -3.67 11.32
CA ALA A 96 20.53 -2.87 12.40
C ALA A 96 22.07 -2.79 12.37
N PRO A 97 22.82 -3.89 12.08
CA PRO A 97 24.28 -3.83 11.93
C PRO A 97 24.76 -2.91 10.80
N HIS A 98 23.87 -2.53 9.89
CA HIS A 98 24.16 -1.72 8.71
C HIS A 98 23.67 -0.27 8.85
N GLY A 99 23.42 0.20 10.09
CA GLY A 99 23.04 1.59 10.35
C GLY A 99 21.56 1.91 10.09
N PHE A 100 20.71 0.89 9.98
CA PHE A 100 19.27 1.06 9.88
C PHE A 100 18.59 0.96 11.25
N THR A 101 17.49 1.68 11.43
CA THR A 101 16.59 1.55 12.56
C THR A 101 15.19 1.19 12.07
N GLU A 102 14.40 0.49 12.89
CA GLU A 102 13.00 0.20 12.56
C GLU A 102 12.20 1.50 12.61
N LEU A 103 11.61 1.88 11.47
CA LEU A 103 10.74 3.04 11.35
C LEU A 103 9.33 2.70 11.89
N PHE A 104 8.78 1.57 11.44
CA PHE A 104 7.54 1.00 11.99
C PHE A 104 7.37 -0.47 11.56
N ALA A 105 6.40 -1.15 12.18
CA ALA A 105 5.97 -2.50 11.84
C ALA A 105 4.45 -2.55 11.59
N ALA A 106 4.02 -3.36 10.63
CA ALA A 106 2.62 -3.47 10.23
C ALA A 106 2.21 -4.94 9.98
N GLN A 107 0.92 -5.17 9.69
CA GLN A 107 0.40 -6.47 9.27
C GLN A 107 -0.08 -6.39 7.83
N TRP A 108 0.35 -7.34 7.00
CA TRP A 108 -0.34 -7.65 5.76
C TRP A 108 -1.75 -8.11 6.07
N ILE A 109 -2.70 -7.63 5.27
CA ILE A 109 -4.11 -7.93 5.38
C ILE A 109 -4.64 -8.49 4.07
N HIS A 110 -5.64 -9.35 4.18
CA HIS A 110 -6.35 -9.90 3.03
C HIS A 110 -7.84 -10.03 3.30
N ARG A 111 -8.61 -9.86 2.24
CA ARG A 111 -10.03 -10.19 2.18
C ARG A 111 -10.32 -10.91 0.87
N ALA A 112 -11.11 -11.98 0.95
CA ALA A 112 -11.59 -12.67 -0.23
C ALA A 112 -12.33 -11.71 -1.17
N ALA A 113 -12.32 -12.01 -2.47
CA ALA A 113 -12.86 -11.17 -3.51
C ALA A 113 -14.22 -10.55 -3.13
N PRO A 114 -14.34 -9.21 -3.15
CA PRO A 114 -15.61 -8.55 -2.85
C PRO A 114 -16.64 -8.87 -3.93
N VAL A 115 -17.87 -9.12 -3.48
CA VAL A 115 -19.01 -9.37 -4.36
C VAL A 115 -19.57 -8.04 -4.82
N ARG A 116 -19.91 -7.94 -6.10
CA ARG A 116 -20.57 -6.75 -6.66
C ARG A 116 -21.95 -6.59 -6.00
N ASP A 117 -22.23 -5.38 -5.54
CA ASP A 117 -23.55 -4.97 -5.05
C ASP A 117 -24.03 -3.71 -5.79
N GLY A 118 -25.25 -3.26 -5.45
CA GLY A 118 -25.85 -2.03 -5.99
C GLY A 118 -25.63 -0.80 -5.10
N GLY A 119 -24.68 -0.83 -4.15
CA GLY A 119 -24.44 0.27 -3.24
C GLY A 119 -23.76 1.47 -3.91
N GLU A 120 -23.75 2.59 -3.20
CA GLU A 120 -23.05 3.81 -3.64
C GLU A 120 -21.56 3.52 -3.87
N ARG A 121 -21.04 4.06 -4.97
CA ARG A 121 -19.68 3.82 -5.47
C ARG A 121 -18.84 5.06 -5.26
N ALA A 122 -17.57 4.83 -4.98
CA ALA A 122 -16.58 5.89 -5.10
C ALA A 122 -16.46 6.34 -6.57
N GLU A 123 -16.16 7.61 -6.76
CA GLU A 123 -15.87 8.20 -8.06
C GLU A 123 -14.42 7.90 -8.44
N GLN A 124 -14.19 7.51 -9.69
CA GLN A 124 -12.83 7.37 -10.19
C GLN A 124 -12.27 8.76 -10.51
N VAL A 125 -11.08 9.06 -10.01
CA VAL A 125 -10.31 10.24 -10.36
C VAL A 125 -9.71 10.02 -11.75
N LEU A 126 -10.01 10.92 -12.70
CA LEU A 126 -9.65 10.78 -14.12
C LEU A 126 -8.85 11.97 -14.65
N THR A 127 -8.86 13.10 -13.94
CA THR A 127 -8.22 14.33 -14.39
C THR A 127 -7.10 14.79 -13.45
N HIS A 128 -6.20 15.61 -13.99
CA HIS A 128 -5.12 16.23 -13.22
C HIS A 128 -5.66 17.10 -12.08
N THR A 129 -6.79 17.79 -12.31
CA THR A 129 -7.44 18.66 -11.32
C THR A 129 -8.04 17.85 -10.19
N GLU A 130 -8.79 16.79 -10.50
CA GLU A 130 -9.35 15.87 -9.49
C GLU A 130 -8.24 15.21 -8.67
N LEU A 131 -7.13 14.81 -9.31
CA LEU A 131 -5.99 14.23 -8.60
C LEU A 131 -5.33 15.26 -7.67
N ALA A 132 -5.20 16.52 -8.09
CA ALA A 132 -4.65 17.57 -7.23
C ALA A 132 -5.53 17.82 -5.99
N GLU A 133 -6.84 17.82 -6.15
CA GLU A 133 -7.79 17.91 -5.04
C GLU A 133 -7.70 16.70 -4.12
N TRP A 134 -7.72 15.50 -4.69
CA TRP A 134 -7.58 14.23 -3.96
C TRP A 134 -6.30 14.21 -3.11
N ARG A 135 -5.17 14.63 -3.67
CA ARG A 135 -3.89 14.72 -2.95
C ARG A 135 -3.93 15.70 -1.80
N THR A 136 -4.56 16.86 -2.01
CA THR A 136 -4.70 17.88 -0.97
C THR A 136 -5.47 17.30 0.21
N ALA A 137 -6.57 16.59 -0.07
CA ALA A 137 -7.36 15.96 0.98
C ALA A 137 -6.63 14.79 1.66
N TRP A 138 -5.98 13.93 0.89
CA TRP A 138 -5.13 12.84 1.41
C TRP A 138 -4.03 13.37 2.34
N GLY A 139 -3.49 14.52 1.98
CA GLY A 139 -2.42 15.19 2.69
C GLY A 139 -2.81 15.97 3.96
N GLY A 140 -4.07 15.93 4.37
CA GLY A 140 -4.56 16.64 5.56
C GLY A 140 -5.21 18.01 5.28
N GLY A 141 -5.40 18.37 4.01
CA GLY A 141 -6.17 19.52 3.59
C GLY A 141 -5.34 20.72 3.13
N VAL A 142 -6.03 21.82 2.83
CA VAL A 142 -5.44 23.04 2.26
C VAL A 142 -4.48 23.68 3.25
N GLY A 143 -3.29 24.06 2.77
CA GLY A 143 -2.27 24.74 3.57
C GLY A 143 -1.29 23.80 4.28
N VAL A 144 -1.46 22.49 4.15
CA VAL A 144 -0.46 21.50 4.54
C VAL A 144 0.48 21.29 3.36
N ASP A 145 1.79 21.40 3.60
CA ASP A 145 2.79 21.06 2.58
C ASP A 145 2.82 19.54 2.40
N VAL A 146 2.39 19.09 1.23
CA VAL A 146 2.27 17.67 0.90
C VAL A 146 3.19 17.34 -0.25
N PRO A 147 4.08 16.35 -0.09
CA PRO A 147 4.99 15.97 -1.16
C PRO A 147 4.22 15.60 -2.43
N ASP A 148 4.77 15.99 -3.58
CA ASP A 148 4.19 15.76 -4.92
C ASP A 148 4.30 14.28 -5.34
N ILE A 149 3.69 13.37 -4.60
CA ILE A 149 3.90 11.93 -4.77
C ILE A 149 3.03 11.36 -5.90
N PHE A 150 1.73 11.66 -5.89
CA PHE A 150 0.80 11.11 -6.88
C PHE A 150 0.77 12.00 -8.12
N ARG A 151 1.58 11.66 -9.12
CA ARG A 151 1.65 12.44 -10.36
C ARG A 151 0.57 12.00 -11.35
N PRO A 152 0.10 12.90 -12.24
CA PRO A 152 -0.96 12.58 -13.18
C PRO A 152 -0.72 11.35 -14.07
N ALA A 153 0.55 11.05 -14.38
CA ALA A 153 0.94 9.85 -15.13
C ALA A 153 0.52 8.52 -14.46
N LEU A 154 0.12 8.53 -13.18
CA LEU A 154 -0.51 7.37 -12.54
C LEU A 154 -1.89 7.04 -13.12
N LEU A 155 -2.62 8.03 -13.61
CA LEU A 155 -3.96 7.86 -14.18
C LEU A 155 -3.91 7.16 -15.55
N ASP A 156 -2.74 7.16 -16.19
CA ASP A 156 -2.49 6.47 -17.46
C ASP A 156 -2.17 4.98 -17.27
N ASP A 157 -1.86 4.52 -16.05
CA ASP A 157 -1.56 3.12 -15.76
C ASP A 157 -2.87 2.33 -15.59
N PRO A 158 -3.20 1.38 -16.50
CA PRO A 158 -4.47 0.67 -16.47
C PRO A 158 -4.61 -0.26 -15.24
N ALA A 159 -3.52 -0.54 -14.53
CA ALA A 159 -3.57 -1.29 -13.29
C ALA A 159 -3.96 -0.42 -12.08
N VAL A 160 -3.96 0.91 -12.21
CA VAL A 160 -4.18 1.85 -11.10
C VAL A 160 -5.55 2.50 -11.21
N VAL A 161 -6.31 2.49 -10.11
CA VAL A 161 -7.58 3.20 -9.99
C VAL A 161 -7.54 4.04 -8.73
N VAL A 162 -7.53 5.36 -8.90
CA VAL A 162 -7.62 6.32 -7.80
C VAL A 162 -9.09 6.65 -7.54
N LEU A 163 -9.52 6.55 -6.29
CA LEU A 163 -10.91 6.66 -5.87
C LEU A 163 -11.11 7.86 -4.96
N ALA A 164 -12.09 8.70 -5.28
CA ALA A 164 -12.59 9.78 -4.43
C ALA A 164 -13.98 9.42 -3.90
N LEU A 165 -14.20 9.68 -2.62
CA LEU A 165 -15.53 9.63 -2.01
C LEU A 165 -16.01 11.03 -1.74
N ARG A 166 -17.20 11.35 -2.25
CA ARG A 166 -17.80 12.68 -2.13
C ARG A 166 -19.22 12.63 -1.59
N GLU A 167 -19.59 13.71 -0.91
CA GLU A 167 -20.97 14.06 -0.60
C GLU A 167 -21.26 15.41 -1.29
N GLY A 168 -21.95 15.37 -2.43
CA GLY A 168 -21.99 16.50 -3.35
C GLY A 168 -20.59 16.86 -3.84
N GLU A 169 -20.19 18.12 -3.76
CA GLU A 169 -18.84 18.57 -4.16
C GLU A 169 -17.77 18.23 -3.11
N ARG A 170 -18.16 17.84 -1.89
CA ARG A 170 -17.22 17.72 -0.76
C ARG A 170 -16.58 16.33 -0.72
N LEU A 171 -15.28 16.28 -0.94
CA LEU A 171 -14.50 15.06 -0.73
C LEU A 171 -14.39 14.74 0.77
N TYR A 172 -14.71 13.51 1.16
CA TYR A 172 -14.58 13.03 2.54
C TYR A 172 -13.73 11.76 2.69
N GLY A 173 -13.22 11.19 1.60
CA GLY A 173 -12.24 10.12 1.67
C GLY A 173 -11.74 9.72 0.31
N GLY A 174 -10.83 8.76 0.30
CA GLY A 174 -10.30 8.19 -0.93
C GLY A 174 -9.42 6.99 -0.67
N SER A 175 -9.04 6.33 -1.75
CA SER A 175 -8.11 5.20 -1.74
C SER A 175 -7.52 5.00 -3.13
N VAL A 176 -6.51 4.13 -3.22
CA VAL A 176 -5.95 3.67 -4.48
C VAL A 176 -6.11 2.16 -4.55
N LEU A 177 -6.58 1.67 -5.70
CA LEU A 177 -6.54 0.27 -6.07
C LEU A 177 -5.41 0.04 -7.08
N SER A 178 -4.65 -1.03 -6.89
CA SER A 178 -3.60 -1.46 -7.81
C SER A 178 -3.72 -2.95 -8.15
N GLY A 179 -4.02 -3.26 -9.41
CA GLY A 179 -4.10 -4.63 -9.90
C GLY A 179 -2.71 -5.21 -10.20
N GLY A 180 -2.47 -6.48 -9.84
CA GLY A 180 -1.20 -7.14 -10.12
C GLY A 180 -1.03 -8.41 -9.31
N ALA A 181 -0.19 -9.33 -9.79
CA ALA A 181 0.10 -10.60 -9.11
C ALA A 181 -1.14 -11.44 -8.69
N GLY A 182 -2.24 -11.36 -9.44
CA GLY A 182 -3.46 -12.13 -9.14
C GLY A 182 -4.32 -11.56 -7.99
N VAL A 183 -4.00 -10.37 -7.49
CA VAL A 183 -4.72 -9.69 -6.40
C VAL A 183 -4.97 -8.23 -6.75
N VAL A 184 -5.80 -7.56 -5.95
CA VAL A 184 -5.94 -6.09 -5.97
C VAL A 184 -5.44 -5.50 -4.65
N GLY A 185 -4.39 -4.68 -4.75
CA GLY A 185 -3.86 -3.92 -3.62
C GLY A 185 -4.75 -2.74 -3.30
N VAL A 186 -5.06 -2.55 -2.02
CA VAL A 186 -5.66 -1.34 -1.46
C VAL A 186 -4.55 -0.57 -0.74
N SER A 187 -4.35 0.68 -1.14
CA SER A 187 -3.36 1.56 -0.52
C SER A 187 -3.88 2.99 -0.40
N ASN A 188 -3.19 3.80 0.40
CA ASN A 188 -3.43 5.24 0.53
C ASN A 188 -4.90 5.56 0.84
N LEU A 189 -5.55 4.69 1.61
CA LEU A 189 -6.89 4.90 2.10
C LEU A 189 -6.88 6.01 3.15
N PHE A 190 -7.80 6.96 3.04
CA PHE A 190 -7.98 8.02 4.03
C PHE A 190 -9.45 8.41 4.15
N ALA A 191 -9.80 8.92 5.32
CA ALA A 191 -11.11 9.46 5.64
C ALA A 191 -10.91 10.83 6.30
N THR A 192 -11.72 11.82 5.94
CA THR A 192 -11.80 13.07 6.71
C THR A 192 -12.70 12.88 7.92
N ASP A 193 -12.65 13.79 8.90
CA ASP A 193 -13.47 13.71 10.12
C ASP A 193 -14.98 13.66 9.86
N ALA A 194 -15.41 14.09 8.68
CA ALA A 194 -16.80 14.10 8.27
C ALA A 194 -17.23 12.82 7.52
N ALA A 195 -16.35 11.82 7.39
CA ALA A 195 -16.68 10.54 6.78
C ALA A 195 -17.49 9.67 7.75
N PRO A 196 -18.58 9.00 7.31
CA PRO A 196 -19.23 8.00 8.12
C PRO A 196 -18.28 6.83 8.42
N PRO A 197 -18.32 6.24 9.63
CA PRO A 197 -17.46 5.11 9.99
C PRO A 197 -17.57 3.96 8.99
N GLY A 198 -16.42 3.51 8.48
CA GLY A 198 -16.34 2.40 7.52
C GLY A 198 -16.80 2.70 6.08
N ALA A 199 -17.31 3.90 5.79
CA ALA A 199 -17.80 4.25 4.45
C ALA A 199 -16.71 4.13 3.38
N VAL A 200 -15.49 4.59 3.68
CA VAL A 200 -14.34 4.52 2.75
C VAL A 200 -13.98 3.08 2.42
N TRP A 201 -13.91 2.20 3.42
CA TRP A 201 -13.66 0.77 3.21
C TRP A 201 -14.77 0.12 2.38
N ALA A 202 -16.04 0.40 2.69
CA ALA A 202 -17.16 -0.16 1.95
C ALA A 202 -17.14 0.26 0.47
N ALA A 203 -16.94 1.54 0.17
CA ALA A 203 -16.87 2.03 -1.20
C ALA A 203 -15.64 1.50 -1.95
N THR A 204 -14.49 1.42 -1.28
CA THR A 204 -13.25 0.86 -1.84
C THR A 204 -13.44 -0.60 -2.25
N LEU A 205 -14.09 -1.41 -1.40
CA LEU A 205 -14.36 -2.81 -1.71
C LEU A 205 -15.37 -2.98 -2.85
N ARG A 206 -16.38 -2.10 -2.96
CA ARG A 206 -17.29 -2.08 -4.12
C ARG A 206 -16.57 -1.73 -5.41
N ALA A 207 -15.68 -0.74 -5.36
CA ALA A 207 -14.86 -0.37 -6.50
C ALA A 207 -13.92 -1.52 -6.90
N ALA A 208 -13.29 -2.20 -5.93
CA ALA A 208 -12.49 -3.39 -6.19
C ALA A 208 -13.32 -4.49 -6.89
N ALA A 209 -14.54 -4.77 -6.43
CA ALA A 209 -15.44 -5.74 -7.07
C ALA A 209 -15.80 -5.34 -8.51
N TRP A 210 -15.85 -4.04 -8.79
CA TRP A 210 -16.18 -3.53 -10.12
C TRP A 210 -14.99 -3.59 -11.08
N HIS A 211 -13.86 -2.98 -10.70
CA HIS A 211 -12.68 -2.82 -11.55
C HIS A 211 -11.84 -4.11 -11.65
N PHE A 212 -11.84 -4.93 -10.60
CA PHE A 212 -11.02 -6.14 -10.48
C PHE A 212 -11.88 -7.35 -10.06
N PRO A 213 -12.87 -7.74 -10.88
CA PRO A 213 -13.84 -8.77 -10.49
C PRO A 213 -13.16 -10.11 -10.22
N GLY A 214 -13.46 -10.71 -9.07
CA GLY A 214 -12.96 -12.02 -8.68
C GLY A 214 -11.54 -12.03 -8.10
N LEU A 215 -10.88 -10.87 -7.97
CA LEU A 215 -9.58 -10.79 -7.31
C LEU A 215 -9.73 -10.52 -5.81
N ASP A 216 -8.92 -11.22 -5.01
CA ASP A 216 -8.81 -10.98 -3.58
C ASP A 216 -8.17 -9.60 -3.31
N ALA A 217 -8.68 -8.92 -2.28
CA ALA A 217 -8.17 -7.62 -1.86
C ALA A 217 -7.08 -7.79 -0.82
N VAL A 218 -5.96 -7.07 -1.00
CA VAL A 218 -4.80 -7.13 -0.11
C VAL A 218 -4.31 -5.73 0.24
N GLY A 219 -3.58 -5.61 1.34
CA GLY A 219 -2.98 -4.35 1.79
C GLY A 219 -2.11 -4.59 3.00
N TYR A 220 -1.72 -3.53 3.70
CA TYR A 220 -1.15 -3.65 5.03
C TYR A 220 -1.59 -2.48 5.89
N GLU A 221 -1.77 -2.73 7.18
CA GLU A 221 -2.21 -1.72 8.14
C GLU A 221 -1.55 -1.93 9.50
N GLN A 222 -1.62 -0.90 10.35
CA GLN A 222 -1.14 -0.90 11.72
C GLN A 222 -2.09 -0.12 12.63
N GLY A 223 -1.97 -0.31 13.95
CA GLY A 223 -2.76 0.44 14.94
C GLY A 223 -4.26 0.37 14.70
N ASP A 224 -4.94 1.52 14.80
CA ASP A 224 -6.40 1.63 14.63
C ASP A 224 -6.85 1.30 13.19
N ASP A 225 -6.02 1.59 12.19
CA ASP A 225 -6.36 1.30 10.79
C ASP A 225 -6.40 -0.21 10.52
N LEU A 226 -5.58 -0.99 11.24
CA LEU A 226 -5.68 -2.45 11.21
C LEU A 226 -7.01 -2.94 11.81
N ALA A 227 -7.51 -2.29 12.85
CA ALA A 227 -8.82 -2.59 13.43
C ALA A 227 -9.95 -2.22 12.45
N HIS A 228 -9.86 -1.08 11.77
CA HIS A 228 -10.81 -0.67 10.73
C HIS A 228 -10.83 -1.65 9.54
N ALA A 229 -9.67 -2.10 9.07
CA ALA A 229 -9.58 -3.14 8.04
C ALA A 229 -10.20 -4.46 8.51
N GLY A 230 -9.97 -4.85 9.77
CA GLY A 230 -10.61 -6.01 10.40
C GLY A 230 -12.14 -5.90 10.38
N ALA A 231 -12.69 -4.74 10.75
CA ALA A 231 -14.13 -4.46 10.68
C ALA A 231 -14.69 -4.51 9.25
N ALA A 232 -13.87 -4.20 8.24
CA ALA A 232 -14.20 -4.34 6.82
C ALA A 232 -14.09 -5.80 6.30
N GLY A 233 -13.72 -6.75 7.17
CA GLY A 233 -13.64 -8.18 6.87
C GLY A 233 -12.26 -8.66 6.41
N PHE A 234 -11.21 -7.85 6.59
CA PHE A 234 -9.85 -8.30 6.35
C PHE A 234 -9.33 -9.18 7.50
N ARG A 235 -8.48 -10.13 7.17
CA ARG A 235 -7.71 -10.97 8.09
C ARG A 235 -6.21 -10.74 7.90
N ALA A 236 -5.44 -10.88 8.98
CA ALA A 236 -3.98 -10.80 8.90
C ALA A 236 -3.39 -11.95 8.07
N LEU A 237 -2.32 -11.66 7.34
CA LEU A 237 -1.55 -12.63 6.53
C LEU A 237 -0.11 -12.83 7.00
N GLY A 238 0.51 -11.79 7.56
CA GLY A 238 1.91 -11.82 7.94
C GLY A 238 2.39 -10.47 8.41
N ARG A 239 3.53 -10.44 9.11
CA ARG A 239 4.13 -9.20 9.60
C ARG A 239 5.03 -8.59 8.52
N LEU A 240 5.17 -7.28 8.53
CA LEU A 240 6.22 -6.56 7.80
C LEU A 240 6.85 -5.49 8.69
N ARG A 241 8.03 -5.02 8.31
CA ARG A 241 8.75 -3.91 8.94
C ARG A 241 9.30 -2.96 7.89
N VAL A 242 9.41 -1.69 8.24
CA VAL A 242 10.10 -0.69 7.42
C VAL A 242 11.32 -0.21 8.19
N TRP A 243 12.47 -0.23 7.51
CA TRP A 243 13.77 0.21 8.03
C TRP A 243 14.15 1.56 7.46
N LEU A 244 14.85 2.39 8.23
CA LEU A 244 15.38 3.69 7.84
C LEU A 244 16.89 3.77 8.14
N HIS A 245 17.70 4.10 7.14
CA HIS A 245 19.14 4.30 7.28
C HIS A 245 19.49 5.73 7.71
N GLY A 246 20.40 5.85 8.68
CA GLY A 246 20.98 7.14 9.07
C GLY A 246 20.00 8.07 9.81
N GLY A 247 18.93 7.53 10.37
CA GLY A 247 18.03 8.27 11.27
C GLY A 247 18.65 8.45 12.64
N GLY A 248 19.44 9.52 12.83
CA GLY A 248 19.82 10.00 14.16
C GLY A 248 18.67 10.80 14.79
N GLU A 249 18.37 10.52 16.07
CA GLU A 249 17.36 11.13 16.96
C GLU A 249 16.23 11.92 16.29
N ALA A 250 15.03 11.33 16.23
CA ALA A 250 13.80 12.06 16.00
C ALA A 250 13.49 12.98 17.20
N SER A 251 14.17 14.12 17.29
CA SER A 251 13.70 15.25 18.08
C SER A 251 12.46 15.83 17.37
N GLY A 252 11.28 15.41 17.81
CA GLY A 252 10.01 16.13 17.64
C GLY A 252 9.65 16.52 16.21
N VAL A 253 9.31 15.55 15.37
CA VAL A 253 8.43 15.81 14.21
C VAL A 253 7.17 14.97 14.38
N SER A 254 6.10 15.71 14.65
CA SER A 254 4.68 15.40 14.66
C SER A 254 4.24 14.32 13.66
N ASP A 255 3.39 13.42 14.16
CA ASP A 255 2.40 12.59 13.46
C ASP A 255 2.56 12.43 11.94
N SER A 256 2.99 11.23 11.53
CA SER A 256 2.77 10.76 10.16
C SER A 256 1.26 10.77 9.85
N PRO A 257 0.84 11.08 8.60
CA PRO A 257 -0.56 11.11 8.20
C PRO A 257 -1.25 9.72 8.16
N HIS A 258 -0.67 8.71 8.81
CA HIS A 258 -1.18 7.33 8.88
C HIS A 258 -1.80 6.98 10.25
N THR A 259 -2.18 7.97 11.05
CA THR A 259 -2.96 7.73 12.27
C THR A 259 -3.97 8.86 12.53
N SER A 260 -5.24 8.53 12.27
CA SER A 260 -6.49 8.88 12.96
C SER A 260 -6.60 10.14 13.84
N HIS A 261 -7.68 10.89 13.60
CA HIS A 261 -8.52 11.57 14.61
C HIS A 261 -7.83 12.15 15.85
N ARG A 262 -7.59 13.47 15.85
CA ARG A 262 -7.47 14.22 17.10
C ARG A 262 -8.85 14.36 17.75
N SER A 263 -9.13 13.58 18.79
CA SER A 263 -10.20 13.94 19.73
C SER A 263 -9.75 15.12 20.60
N PRO A 264 -10.62 16.13 20.83
CA PRO A 264 -10.29 17.34 21.56
C PRO A 264 -10.14 17.06 23.06
N ARG A 265 -9.03 17.50 23.65
CA ARG A 265 -8.95 17.65 25.11
C ARG A 265 -9.96 18.72 25.52
N THR A 266 -10.82 18.38 26.47
CA THR A 266 -11.70 19.32 27.16
C THR A 266 -11.43 19.19 28.65
N PRO A 267 -11.65 20.27 29.41
CA PRO A 267 -10.71 21.35 29.70
C PRO A 267 -9.54 20.92 30.60
#